data_AF-A0A925RGI4-F1
#
_entry.id   AF-A0A925RGI4-F1
#
_cell.length_a   1.000
_cell.length_b   1.000
_cell.length_c   1.000
_cell.angle_alpha   90.00
_cell.angle_beta   90.00
_cell.angle_gamma   90.00
#
_symmetry.space_group_name_H-M   'P 1'
#
loop_
_entity.id
_entity.type
_entity.pdbx_description
1 polymer ?
#
loop_
_entity_poly.entity_id
_entity_poly.type
_entity_poly.pdbx_seq_one_letter_code
_entity_poly.pdbx_strand_id
1 'polypeptide(L)'
;MRQFVELPEVWRIEFMVPDFCTYFDIGYLPRAVALFESLQANSPGSRLFAVCMDSESYTTLVQMNLPGLIPVAREKFEDGDTELSSLAASRSVVEYYFT
;
A
#
# COMPACT_ATOMS: atom_id res chain seq x y z
N MET A 1 9.24 -16.55 25.95
CA MET A 1 9.89 -17.78 25.46
C MET A 1 9.05 -18.37 24.33
N ARG A 2 9.30 -17.99 23.07
CA ARG A 2 8.81 -18.75 21.92
C ARG A 2 9.92 -19.74 21.58
N GLN A 3 9.63 -21.03 21.68
CA GLN A 3 10.54 -22.07 21.23
C GLN A 3 10.70 -21.91 19.71
N PHE A 4 11.91 -21.56 19.28
CA PHE A 4 12.27 -21.61 17.88
C PHE A 4 12.44 -23.09 17.52
N VAL A 5 11.58 -23.58 16.63
CA VAL A 5 11.82 -24.84 15.93
C VAL A 5 12.97 -24.58 14.98
N GLU A 6 14.10 -25.25 15.17
CA GLU A 6 15.22 -25.18 14.22
C GLU A 6 14.79 -25.86 12.91
N LEU A 7 14.63 -25.07 11.86
CA LEU A 7 14.32 -25.56 10.53
C LEU A 7 15.61 -25.89 9.77
N PRO A 8 15.60 -26.89 8.86
CA PRO A 8 16.74 -27.24 8.03
C PRO A 8 17.28 -26.03 7.24
N GLU A 9 18.59 -26.00 6.93
CA GLU A 9 19.26 -24.87 6.23
C GLU A 9 18.54 -24.42 4.94
N VAL A 10 17.92 -25.35 4.21
CA VAL A 10 17.16 -25.09 2.97
C VAL A 10 15.85 -24.32 3.17
N TRP A 11 15.39 -24.20 4.42
CA TRP A 11 14.19 -23.45 4.82
C TRP A 11 14.51 -22.22 5.68
N ARG A 12 15.77 -21.77 5.70
CA ARG A 12 16.11 -20.42 6.18
C ARG A 12 15.51 -19.39 5.22
N ILE A 13 14.22 -19.14 5.37
CA ILE A 13 13.64 -17.87 4.95
C ILE A 13 14.29 -16.86 5.89
N GLU A 14 15.27 -16.10 5.40
CA GLU A 14 15.61 -14.84 6.07
C GLU A 14 14.28 -14.14 6.31
N PHE A 15 13.95 -13.82 7.56
CA PHE A 15 12.71 -13.17 7.92
C PHE A 15 12.72 -11.76 7.30
N MET A 16 12.43 -11.70 6.01
CA MET A 16 12.36 -10.47 5.26
C MET A 16 11.07 -9.79 5.70
N VAL A 17 11.24 -8.58 6.17
CA VAL A 17 10.14 -7.78 6.65
C VAL A 17 9.19 -7.52 5.46
N PRO A 18 7.90 -7.88 5.57
CA PRO A 18 7.01 -7.89 4.42
C PRO A 18 6.67 -6.48 3.91
N ASP A 19 6.49 -6.39 2.59
CA ASP A 19 5.89 -5.24 1.92
C ASP A 19 4.39 -5.49 1.71
N PHE A 20 3.57 -4.51 2.09
CA PHE A 20 2.12 -4.52 1.89
C PHE A 20 1.71 -3.45 0.87
N CYS A 21 0.59 -3.68 0.19
CA CYS A 21 0.00 -2.73 -0.73
C CYS A 21 -1.50 -2.58 -0.46
N THR A 22 -2.01 -1.37 -0.59
CA THR A 22 -3.45 -1.06 -0.53
C THR A 22 -3.77 0.10 -1.47
N TYR A 23 -5.04 0.27 -1.80
CA TYR A 23 -5.54 1.43 -2.54
C TYR A 23 -6.75 2.04 -1.83
N PHE A 24 -6.95 3.35 -1.96
CA PHE A 24 -8.06 4.08 -1.35
C PHE A 24 -8.19 5.50 -1.89
N ASP A 25 -9.32 6.13 -1.59
CA ASP A 25 -9.54 7.57 -1.73
C ASP A 25 -9.66 8.28 -0.38
N ILE A 26 -9.90 9.59 -0.43
CA ILE A 26 -9.96 10.47 0.74
C ILE A 26 -10.98 10.03 1.78
N GLY A 27 -12.08 9.38 1.36
CA GLY A 27 -13.09 8.83 2.28
C GLY A 27 -12.56 7.69 3.14
N TYR A 28 -11.49 7.03 2.68
CA TYR A 28 -10.85 5.89 3.35
C TYR A 28 -9.44 6.21 3.87
N LEU A 29 -8.91 7.41 3.64
CA LEU A 29 -7.60 7.84 4.13
C LEU A 29 -7.39 7.59 5.64
N PRO A 30 -8.33 7.92 6.55
CA PRO A 30 -8.14 7.62 7.98
C PRO A 30 -7.98 6.11 8.27
N ARG A 31 -8.63 5.25 7.48
CA ARG A 31 -8.53 3.79 7.62
C ARG A 31 -7.19 3.28 7.10
N ALA A 32 -6.65 3.90 6.06
CA ALA A 32 -5.31 3.57 5.55
C ALA A 32 -4.22 3.91 6.57
N VAL A 33 -4.34 5.07 7.24
CA VAL A 33 -3.43 5.44 8.34
C VAL A 33 -3.55 4.45 9.51
N ALA A 34 -4.77 4.09 9.90
CA ALA A 34 -4.99 3.09 10.96
C ALA A 34 -4.43 1.70 10.58
N LEU A 35 -4.54 1.30 9.31
CA LEU A 35 -3.92 0.08 8.80
C LEU A 35 -2.38 0.16 8.93
N PHE A 36 -1.77 1.26 8.50
CA PHE A 36 -0.34 1.47 8.63
C PHE A 36 0.13 1.37 10.09
N GLU A 37 -0.55 2.04 11.02
CA GLU A 37 -0.21 1.97 12.45
C GLU A 37 -0.31 0.53 12.98
N SER A 38 -1.34 -0.21 12.58
CA SER A 38 -1.50 -1.63 12.92
C SER A 38 -0.37 -2.49 12.36
N LEU A 39 0.06 -2.25 11.12
CA LEU A 39 1.20 -2.93 10.52
C LEU A 39 2.48 -2.64 11.29
N GLN A 40 2.74 -1.39 11.67
CA GLN A 40 3.92 -1.05 12.46
C GLN A 40 3.91 -1.70 13.86
N ALA A 41 2.73 -1.89 14.44
CA ALA A 41 2.58 -2.55 15.74
C ALA A 41 2.77 -4.08 15.67
N ASN A 42 2.33 -4.73 14.59
CA ASN A 42 2.29 -6.20 14.49
C ASN A 42 3.37 -6.79 13.57
N SER A 43 3.93 -5.99 12.68
CA SER A 43 5.02 -6.31 11.77
C SER A 43 6.00 -5.12 11.69
N PRO A 44 6.77 -4.87 12.77
CA PRO A 44 7.69 -3.74 12.81
C PRO A 44 8.68 -3.75 11.65
N GLY A 45 8.83 -2.60 11.01
CA GLY A 45 9.70 -2.40 9.84
C GLY A 45 9.01 -2.69 8.49
N SER A 46 7.77 -3.20 8.50
CA SER A 46 7.00 -3.40 7.28
C SER A 46 6.79 -2.08 6.54
N ARG A 47 6.62 -2.19 5.24
CA ARG A 47 6.32 -1.05 4.39
C ARG A 47 4.91 -1.16 3.86
N LEU A 48 4.24 -0.03 3.73
CA LEU A 48 2.93 0.06 3.10
C LEU A 48 3.01 0.95 1.87
N PHE A 49 2.85 0.36 0.69
CA PHE A 49 2.57 1.09 -0.54
C PHE A 49 1.09 1.47 -0.55
N ALA A 50 0.82 2.77 -0.54
CA ALA A 50 -0.52 3.33 -0.49
C ALA A 50 -0.87 3.96 -1.83
N VAL A 51 -1.59 3.24 -2.69
CA VAL A 51 -2.08 3.74 -3.98
C VAL A 51 -3.25 4.69 -3.72
N CYS A 52 -3.01 5.97 -3.93
CA CYS A 52 -3.98 7.02 -3.72
C CYS A 52 -4.79 7.23 -5.01
N MET A 53 -6.09 6.93 -4.95
CA MET A 53 -7.01 7.07 -6.09
C MET A 53 -7.44 8.51 -6.36
N ASP A 54 -6.99 9.45 -5.52
CA ASP A 54 -7.16 10.89 -5.68
C ASP A 54 -5.91 11.65 -5.19
N SER A 55 -5.77 12.89 -5.64
CA SER A 55 -4.63 13.75 -5.32
C SER A 55 -4.60 14.25 -3.88
N GLU A 56 -5.77 14.33 -3.22
CA GLU A 56 -5.89 14.84 -1.84
C GLU A 56 -5.28 13.83 -0.86
N SER A 57 -5.59 12.55 -1.03
CA SER A 57 -5.00 11.43 -0.31
C SER A 57 -3.48 11.38 -0.48
N TYR A 58 -3.01 11.49 -1.72
CA TYR A 58 -1.57 11.47 -2.02
C TYR A 58 -0.85 12.62 -1.31
N THR A 59 -1.34 13.85 -1.50
CA THR A 59 -0.76 15.06 -0.92
C THR A 59 -0.74 14.98 0.60
N THR A 60 -1.84 14.52 1.21
CA THR A 60 -1.93 14.39 2.66
C THR A 60 -0.91 13.40 3.20
N LEU A 61 -0.77 12.21 2.61
CA LEU A 61 0.21 11.23 3.07
C LEU A 61 1.66 11.69 2.86
N VAL A 62 1.95 12.39 1.76
CA VAL A 62 3.27 12.99 1.54
C VAL A 62 3.60 14.00 2.64
N GLN A 63 2.64 14.84 3.02
CA GLN A 63 2.81 15.82 4.10
C GLN A 63 2.98 15.17 5.47
N MET A 64 2.28 14.06 5.73
CA MET A 64 2.44 13.30 6.99
C MET A 64 3.84 12.68 7.12
N ASN A 65 4.52 12.39 6.00
CA ASN A 65 5.91 11.91 5.96
C ASN A 65 6.19 10.75 6.93
N LEU A 66 5.31 9.74 6.92
CA LEU A 66 5.38 8.59 7.82
C LEU A 66 6.43 7.57 7.33
N PRO A 67 7.50 7.29 8.10
CA PRO A 67 8.53 6.35 7.67
C PRO A 67 7.97 4.93 7.47
N GLY A 68 8.17 4.37 6.28
CA GLY A 68 7.65 3.05 5.90
C GLY A 68 6.30 3.10 5.19
N LEU A 69 5.61 4.24 5.16
CA LEU A 69 4.47 4.47 4.27
C LEU A 69 4.96 5.11 2.98
N ILE A 70 4.65 4.51 1.84
CA ILE A 70 5.06 4.95 0.51
C ILE A 70 3.81 5.35 -0.27
N PRO A 71 3.48 6.65 -0.37
CA PRO A 71 2.37 7.11 -1.17
C PRO A 71 2.68 6.88 -2.66
N VAL A 72 1.71 6.33 -3.39
CA VAL A 72 1.78 6.12 -4.83
C VAL A 72 0.62 6.89 -5.45
N ALA A 73 0.92 7.89 -6.27
CA ALA A 73 -0.10 8.64 -6.99
C ALA A 73 -0.74 7.74 -8.07
N ARG A 74 -2.03 7.94 -8.34
CA ARG A 74 -2.75 7.18 -9.37
C ARG A 74 -2.08 7.27 -10.74
N GLU A 75 -1.61 8.46 -11.13
CA GLU A 75 -0.95 8.69 -12.42
C GLU A 75 0.36 7.89 -12.54
N LYS A 76 1.06 7.68 -11.42
CA LYS A 76 2.26 6.85 -11.35
C LYS A 76 1.93 5.36 -11.45
N PHE A 77 0.77 4.95 -10.96
CA PHE A 77 0.30 3.57 -11.06
C PHE A 77 -0.16 3.22 -12.48
N GLU A 78 -0.75 4.18 -13.20
CA GLU A 78 -1.18 4.05 -14.59
C GLU A 78 -0.03 4.20 -15.61
N ASP A 79 1.15 4.65 -15.17
CA ASP A 79 2.28 4.93 -16.05
C ASP A 79 2.76 3.65 -16.77
N GLY A 80 2.74 3.68 -18.10
CA GLY A 80 3.07 2.53 -18.95
C GLY A 80 1.89 1.62 -19.30
N ASP A 81 0.69 1.85 -18.77
CA ASP A 81 -0.53 1.10 -19.09
C ASP A 81 -1.59 1.99 -19.74
N THR A 82 -1.51 2.11 -21.07
CA THR A 82 -2.43 2.96 -21.85
C THR A 82 -3.87 2.43 -21.84
N GLU A 83 -4.05 1.11 -21.73
CA GLU A 83 -5.39 0.52 -21.66
C GLU A 83 -6.06 0.92 -20.34
N LEU A 84 -5.35 0.76 -19.22
CA LEU A 84 -5.86 1.14 -17.90
C LEU A 84 -6.17 2.64 -17.82
N SER A 85 -5.23 3.50 -18.27
CA SER A 85 -5.43 4.95 -18.25
C SER A 85 -6.66 5.39 -19.07
N SER A 86 -6.93 4.73 -20.20
CA SER A 86 -8.10 5.05 -21.02
C SER A 86 -9.44 4.76 -20.32
N LEU A 87 -9.47 3.76 -19.43
CA LEU A 87 -10.70 3.34 -18.74
C LEU A 87 -11.16 4.33 -17.67
N ALA A 88 -10.25 5.15 -17.12
CA ALA A 88 -10.58 6.17 -16.13
C ALA A 88 -11.58 7.21 -16.66
N ALA A 89 -11.59 7.45 -17.98
CA ALA A 89 -12.50 8.40 -18.63
C ALA A 89 -13.87 7.79 -18.98
N SER A 90 -13.95 6.46 -19.15
CA SER A 90 -15.16 5.77 -19.61
C SER A 90 -15.94 5.04 -18.51
N ARG A 91 -15.37 4.90 -17.31
CA ARG A 91 -15.96 4.18 -16.18
C ARG A 91 -16.32 5.13 -15.04
N SER A 92 -17.32 4.74 -14.24
CA SER A 92 -17.51 5.37 -12.94
C SER A 92 -16.33 5.07 -12.02
N VAL A 93 -16.14 5.89 -10.98
CA VAL A 93 -15.05 5.71 -10.00
C VAL A 93 -15.06 4.30 -9.40
N VAL A 94 -16.24 3.78 -9.05
CA VAL A 94 -16.38 2.44 -8.47
C VAL A 94 -15.98 1.37 -9.48
N GLU A 95 -16.45 1.45 -10.73
CA GLU A 95 -16.07 0.50 -11.77
C GLU A 95 -14.58 0.56 -12.11
N TYR A 96 -13.96 1.73 -11.99
CA TYR A 96 -12.53 1.90 -12.19
C TYR A 96 -11.73 1.15 -11.11
N TYR A 97 -12.16 1.17 -9.85
CA TYR A 97 -11.49 0.48 -8.74
C TYR A 97 -11.46 -1.06 -8.89
N PHE A 98 -12.37 -1.60 -9.69
CA PHE A 98 -12.48 -3.05 -9.97
C PHE A 98 -12.14 -3.39 -11.42
N THR A 99 -11.31 -2.56 -12.08
CA THR A 99 -10.72 -2.84 -13.39
C THR A 99 -9.46 -3.67 -13.23
#